data_AF-A0A1F9B0N5-F1
#
_entry.id   AF-A0A1F9B0N5-F1
#
_cell.length_a   1.000
_cell.length_b   1.000
_cell.length_c   1.000
_cell.angle_alpha   90.00
_cell.angle_beta   90.00
_cell.angle_gamma   90.00
#
_symmetry.space_group_name_H-M   'P 1'
#
loop_
_entity.id
_entity.type
_entity.pdbx_description
1 polymer ?
#
loop_
_entity_poly.entity_id
_entity_poly.type
_entity_poly.pdbx_seq_one_letter_code
_entity_poly.pdbx_strand_id
1 'polypeptide(L)'
;MFPKACYAYYYGGLPIKGTRRRGKLWVEGEALYFEAPERKGYGKIDLKIPFSRMEEIFLSRDNYYGADTALFNLAFCDQNGRPFILRFAPVTIVPRRRIALQKEWFDYLAKLIKPADKVSPLSTR
;
A
#
# COMPACT_ATOMS: atom_id res chain seq x y z
N MET A 1 -17.12 1.15 0.56
CA MET A 1 -16.77 2.41 1.26
C MET A 1 -15.28 2.63 1.07
N PHE A 2 -14.88 3.82 0.63
CA PHE A 2 -13.47 4.18 0.44
C PHE A 2 -12.84 4.53 1.81
N PRO A 3 -11.60 4.11 2.08
CA PRO A 3 -10.91 4.48 3.30
C PRO A 3 -10.63 5.98 3.27
N LYS A 4 -10.76 6.63 4.43
CA LYS A 4 -10.43 8.05 4.54
C LYS A 4 -8.94 8.28 4.26
N ALA A 5 -8.63 9.35 3.55
CA ALA A 5 -7.27 9.82 3.38
C ALA A 5 -6.57 9.93 4.75
N CYS A 6 -5.35 9.43 4.84
CA CYS A 6 -4.59 9.41 6.09
C CYS A 6 -3.13 9.78 5.85
N TYR A 7 -2.39 9.99 6.93
CA TYR A 7 -0.93 10.00 6.83
C TYR A 7 -0.41 8.56 6.80
N ALA A 8 0.67 8.32 6.07
CA ALA A 8 1.37 7.06 6.07
C ALA A 8 2.89 7.28 6.03
N TYR A 9 3.64 6.33 6.56
CA TYR A 9 5.06 6.22 6.29
C TYR A 9 5.26 5.30 5.09
N TYR A 10 5.98 5.77 4.07
CA TYR A 10 6.46 5.00 2.94
C TYR A 10 7.90 4.54 3.19
N TYR A 11 8.18 3.25 2.94
CA TYR A 11 9.47 2.61 3.24
C TYR A 11 10.25 2.22 1.96
N GLY A 12 9.90 2.79 0.82
CA GLY A 12 10.50 2.39 -0.46
C GLY A 12 9.89 1.10 -1.03
N GLY A 13 10.37 0.74 -2.23
CA GLY A 13 9.99 -0.47 -2.94
C GLY A 13 11.04 -1.56 -2.82
N LEU A 14 10.69 -2.79 -2.43
CA LEU A 14 11.64 -3.90 -2.51
C LEU A 14 12.00 -4.23 -3.97
N PRO A 15 13.25 -4.62 -4.26
CA PRO A 15 14.33 -4.95 -3.30
C PRO A 15 15.11 -3.73 -2.75
N ILE A 16 14.84 -2.52 -3.24
CA ILE A 16 15.58 -1.31 -2.86
C ILE A 16 15.03 -0.74 -1.54
N LYS A 17 15.74 -0.97 -0.44
CA LYS A 17 15.38 -0.34 0.85
C LYS A 17 15.51 1.18 0.74
N GLY A 18 14.39 1.89 0.78
CA GLY A 18 14.34 3.35 0.80
C GLY A 18 14.34 3.92 2.21
N THR A 19 14.71 5.19 2.36
CA THR A 19 14.50 5.92 3.62
C THR A 19 13.02 6.09 3.88
N ARG A 20 12.61 6.04 5.15
CA ARG A 20 11.22 6.27 5.58
C ARG A 20 10.76 7.69 5.26
N ARG A 21 9.63 7.83 4.58
CA ARG A 21 9.06 9.13 4.16
C ARG A 21 7.64 9.26 4.67
N ARG A 22 7.35 10.30 5.45
CA ARG A 22 5.98 10.58 5.88
C ARG A 22 5.26 11.36 4.78
N GLY A 23 4.10 10.88 4.39
CA GLY A 23 3.28 11.48 3.35
C GLY A 23 1.79 11.26 3.58
N LYS A 24 0.98 11.78 2.67
CA LYS A 24 -0.46 11.56 2.63
C LYS A 24 -0.74 10.36 1.72
N LEU A 25 -1.63 9.47 2.16
CA LEU A 25 -2.12 8.29 1.44
C LEU A 25 -3.63 8.46 1.24
N TRP A 26 -4.11 8.32 0.01
CA TRP A 26 -5.54 8.42 -0.29
C TRP A 26 -5.90 7.58 -1.52
N VAL A 27 -7.19 7.39 -1.72
CA VAL A 27 -7.75 6.76 -2.91
C VAL A 27 -8.49 7.84 -3.70
N GLU A 28 -8.32 7.82 -5.02
CA GLU A 28 -9.04 8.68 -5.95
C GLU A 28 -9.32 7.90 -7.23
N GLY A 29 -10.60 7.72 -7.57
CA GLY A 29 -11.02 6.84 -8.66
C GLY A 29 -10.51 5.40 -8.47
N GLU A 30 -9.84 4.88 -9.50
CA GLU A 30 -9.32 3.51 -9.58
C GLU A 30 -7.81 3.42 -9.23
N ALA A 31 -7.31 4.34 -8.41
CA ALA A 31 -5.90 4.35 -8.02
C ALA A 31 -5.67 4.75 -6.55
N LEU A 32 -4.60 4.18 -6.01
CA LEU A 32 -3.99 4.57 -4.74
C LEU A 32 -2.96 5.67 -5.00
N TYR A 33 -3.02 6.73 -4.20
CA TYR A 33 -2.10 7.85 -4.29
C TYR A 33 -1.30 8.01 -3.01
N PHE A 34 -0.01 8.34 -3.15
CA PHE A 34 0.84 8.72 -2.05
C PHE A 34 1.74 9.90 -2.40
N GLU A 35 1.71 10.94 -1.57
CA GLU A 35 2.56 12.11 -1.73
C GLU A 35 3.36 12.38 -0.46
N ALA A 36 4.68 12.54 -0.59
CA ALA A 36 5.53 13.06 0.46
C ALA A 36 6.30 14.29 -0.03
N PRO A 37 6.34 15.38 0.76
CA PRO A 37 7.01 16.61 0.36
C PRO A 37 8.53 16.38 0.24
N GLU A 38 9.16 17.23 -0.56
CA GLU A 38 10.61 17.33 -0.61
C GLU A 38 11.16 17.69 0.78
N ARG A 39 12.32 17.12 1.12
CA ARG A 39 13.07 17.45 2.34
C ARG A 39 14.56 17.47 2.02
N LYS A 40 15.36 18.17 2.83
CA LYS A 40 16.82 18.23 2.64
C LYS A 40 17.41 16.82 2.42
N GLY A 41 18.03 16.60 1.26
CA GLY A 41 18.64 15.32 0.88
C GLY A 41 17.69 14.29 0.23
N TYR A 42 16.42 14.64 0.00
CA TYR A 42 15.43 13.71 -0.54
C TYR A 42 14.35 14.42 -1.37
N GLY A 43 14.22 14.04 -2.64
CA GLY A 43 13.22 14.58 -3.55
C GLY A 43 11.76 14.36 -3.11
N LYS A 44 10.85 15.09 -3.75
CA LYS A 44 9.41 14.85 -3.65
C LYS A 44 9.09 13.40 -4.05
N ILE A 45 8.12 12.80 -3.38
CA ILE A 45 7.53 11.53 -3.80
C ILE A 45 6.09 11.82 -4.23
N ASP A 46 5.76 11.38 -5.43
CA ASP A 46 4.41 11.42 -5.98
C ASP A 46 4.15 10.07 -6.65
N LEU A 47 3.38 9.22 -5.97
CA LEU A 47 3.02 7.89 -6.43
C LEU A 47 1.54 7.87 -6.81
N LYS A 48 1.28 7.41 -8.04
CA LYS A 48 -0.04 7.01 -8.51
C LYS A 48 0.01 5.54 -8.88
N ILE A 49 -0.77 4.73 -8.19
CA ILE A 49 -0.72 3.29 -8.31
C ILE A 49 -2.10 2.77 -8.73
N PRO A 50 -2.29 2.40 -10.01
CA PRO A 50 -3.56 1.86 -10.49
C PRO A 50 -3.90 0.53 -9.81
N PHE A 51 -5.16 0.34 -9.40
CA PHE A 51 -5.60 -0.93 -8.81
C PHE A 51 -5.47 -2.11 -9.77
N SER A 52 -5.60 -1.88 -11.08
CA SER A 52 -5.41 -2.89 -12.13
C SER A 52 -4.02 -3.52 -12.19
N ARG A 53 -3.03 -2.92 -11.53
CA ARG A 53 -1.65 -3.44 -11.44
C ARG A 53 -1.32 -4.06 -10.08
N MET A 54 -2.26 -4.02 -9.14
CA MET A 54 -2.09 -4.59 -7.81
C MET A 54 -2.33 -6.09 -7.87
N GLU A 55 -1.33 -6.88 -7.49
CA GLU A 55 -1.41 -8.34 -7.52
C GLU A 55 -1.76 -8.92 -6.16
N GLU A 56 -1.12 -8.41 -5.11
CA GLU A 56 -1.27 -8.93 -3.77
C GLU A 56 -1.15 -7.82 -2.73
N ILE A 57 -1.86 -8.01 -1.62
CA ILE A 57 -1.68 -7.26 -0.39
C ILE A 57 -1.45 -8.22 0.77
N PHE A 58 -0.42 -7.96 1.56
CA PHE A 58 -0.17 -8.69 2.79
C PHE A 58 0.44 -7.81 3.86
N LEU A 59 0.22 -8.22 5.12
CA LEU A 59 0.78 -7.55 6.27
C LEU A 59 2.11 -8.18 6.65
N SER A 60 3.11 -7.35 6.95
CA SER A 60 4.34 -7.79 7.60
C SER A 60 4.55 -7.00 8.89
N ARG A 61 5.29 -7.58 9.84
CA ARG A 61 5.68 -6.86 11.05
C ARG A 61 6.96 -6.10 10.79
N ASP A 62 6.99 -4.81 11.15
CA ASP A 62 8.23 -4.06 11.23
C ASP A 62 8.87 -4.28 12.61
N ASN A 63 9.85 -5.17 12.69
CA ASN A 63 10.64 -5.35 13.91
C ASN A 63 11.74 -4.27 14.05
N TYR A 64 11.92 -3.40 13.05
CA TYR A 64 13.08 -2.52 12.96
C TYR A 64 12.97 -1.27 13.85
N TYR A 65 11.76 -0.82 14.23
CA TYR A 65 11.58 0.40 15.03
C TYR A 65 10.53 0.32 16.17
N GLY A 66 10.08 -0.87 16.57
CA GLY A 66 9.20 -1.07 17.75
C GLY A 66 8.02 -2.01 17.49
N ALA A 67 7.75 -2.87 18.46
CA ALA A 67 7.13 -4.20 18.33
C ALA A 67 5.71 -4.32 17.71
N ASP A 68 5.01 -3.24 17.34
CA ASP A 68 3.58 -3.31 16.97
C ASP A 68 3.20 -2.56 15.68
N THR A 69 4.16 -2.26 14.80
CA THR A 69 3.84 -1.60 13.52
C THR A 69 3.63 -2.64 12.42
N ALA A 70 2.37 -2.83 12.01
CA ALA A 70 2.05 -3.58 10.79
C ALA A 70 2.34 -2.73 9.54
N LEU A 71 3.11 -3.30 8.62
CA LEU A 71 3.38 -2.75 7.29
C LEU A 71 2.42 -3.36 6.28
N PHE A 72 1.89 -2.51 5.42
CA PHE A 72 1.12 -2.83 4.23
C PHE A 72 2.11 -3.04 3.11
N ASN A 73 2.22 -4.28 2.64
CA ASN A 73 3.04 -4.61 1.49
C ASN A 73 2.08 -4.77 0.32
N LEU A 74 2.28 -3.93 -0.68
CA LEU A 74 1.49 -3.94 -1.89
C LEU A 74 2.41 -4.40 -3.02
N ALA A 75 2.12 -5.58 -3.57
CA ALA A 75 2.85 -6.15 -4.68
C ALA A 75 2.25 -5.69 -6.01
N PHE A 76 3.11 -5.27 -6.92
CA PHE A 76 2.76 -4.79 -8.25
C PHE A 76 3.73 -5.33 -9.29
N CYS A 77 3.26 -5.44 -10.52
CA CYS A 77 4.12 -5.56 -11.69
C CYS A 77 4.37 -4.19 -12.33
N ASP A 78 5.63 -3.89 -12.61
CA ASP A 78 5.99 -2.71 -13.41
C ASP A 78 5.59 -2.91 -14.89
N GLN A 79 5.92 -1.92 -15.74
CA GLN A 79 5.61 -2.01 -17.18
C GLN A 79 6.34 -3.15 -17.90
N ASN A 80 7.42 -3.67 -17.32
CA ASN A 80 8.20 -4.78 -17.84
C ASN A 80 7.80 -6.12 -17.20
N GLY A 81 6.71 -6.16 -16.42
CA GLY A 81 6.28 -7.35 -15.68
C GLY A 81 7.19 -7.71 -14.51
N ARG A 82 8.06 -6.80 -14.05
CA ARG A 82 8.93 -7.06 -12.89
C ARG A 82 8.15 -6.79 -11.60
N PRO A 83 8.13 -7.75 -10.67
CA PRO A 83 7.45 -7.55 -9.41
C PRO A 83 8.23 -6.56 -8.53
N PHE A 84 7.53 -5.62 -7.93
CA PHE A 84 8.05 -4.74 -6.89
C PHE A 84 7.03 -4.57 -5.78
N ILE A 85 7.52 -4.37 -4.55
CA ILE A 85 6.65 -4.30 -3.37
C ILE A 85 6.79 -2.93 -2.72
N LEU A 86 5.74 -2.13 -2.74
CA LEU A 86 5.69 -0.87 -1.99
C LEU A 86 5.20 -1.13 -0.57
N ARG A 87 5.82 -0.44 0.38
CA ARG A 87 5.58 -0.66 1.81
C ARG A 87 5.10 0.61 2.49
N PHE A 88 3.93 0.52 3.11
CA PHE A 88 3.29 1.62 3.81
C PHE A 88 2.97 1.28 5.26
N ALA A 89 3.03 2.26 6.16
CA ALA A 89 2.44 2.18 7.49
C ALA A 89 1.47 3.36 7.68
N PRO A 90 0.15 3.16 7.49
CA PRO A 90 -0.86 4.12 7.87
C PRO A 90 -0.69 4.53 9.33
N VAL A 91 -0.70 5.84 9.57
CA VAL A 91 -0.52 6.43 10.88
C VAL A 91 -1.62 7.43 11.16
N THR A 92 -2.02 7.45 12.42
CA THR A 92 -2.95 8.41 13.00
C THR A 92 -2.36 8.92 14.30
N ILE A 93 -2.76 10.13 14.69
CA ILE A 93 -2.28 10.77 15.91
C ILE A 93 -2.71 9.96 17.15
N VAL A 94 -3.84 9.26 17.07
CA VAL A 94 -4.41 8.48 18.19
C VAL A 94 -4.00 7.01 18.08
N PRO A 95 -3.09 6.48 18.92
CA PRO A 95 -2.54 5.12 18.77
C PRO A 95 -3.62 4.03 18.74
N ARG A 96 -4.67 4.14 19.57
CA ARG A 96 -5.79 3.20 19.62
C ARG A 96 -6.56 3.10 18.29
N ARG A 97 -6.57 4.16 17.48
CA ARG A 97 -7.25 4.18 16.17
C ARG A 97 -6.36 3.64 15.05
N ARG A 98 -5.06 3.42 15.30
CA ARG A 98 -4.12 2.92 14.29
C ARG A 98 -4.53 1.56 13.76
N ILE A 99 -4.84 0.61 14.64
CA ILE A 99 -5.20 -0.77 14.24
C ILE A 99 -6.48 -0.77 13.41
N ALA A 100 -7.50 0.00 13.80
CA ALA A 100 -8.75 0.11 13.06
C ALA A 100 -8.53 0.73 11.66
N LEU A 101 -7.75 1.82 11.59
CA LEU A 101 -7.38 2.45 10.31
C LEU A 101 -6.61 1.46 9.42
N GLN A 102 -5.64 0.77 9.98
CA GLN A 102 -4.86 -0.25 9.29
C GLN A 102 -5.78 -1.35 8.75
N LYS A 103 -6.68 -1.88 9.57
CA LYS A 103 -7.65 -2.88 9.14
C LYS A 103 -8.58 -2.37 8.04
N GLU A 104 -9.10 -1.15 8.17
CA GLU A 104 -9.96 -0.52 7.16
C GLU A 104 -9.26 -0.43 5.79
N TRP A 105 -8.02 0.04 5.79
CA TRP A 105 -7.19 0.10 4.58
C TRP A 105 -6.89 -1.29 4.01
N PHE A 106 -6.58 -2.27 4.85
CA PHE A 106 -6.30 -3.63 4.42
C PHE A 106 -7.52 -4.25 3.76
N ASP A 107 -8.66 -4.23 4.46
CA ASP A 107 -9.91 -4.83 4.02
C ASP A 107 -10.41 -4.18 2.72
N TYR A 108 -10.20 -2.87 2.56
CA TYR A 108 -10.52 -2.16 1.33
C TYR A 108 -9.66 -2.62 0.15
N LEU A 109 -8.33 -2.58 0.29
CA LEU A 109 -7.41 -2.97 -0.79
C LEU A 109 -7.52 -4.45 -1.14
N ALA A 110 -7.72 -5.33 -0.14
CA ALA A 110 -7.93 -6.76 -0.37
C ALA A 110 -9.20 -7.05 -1.18
N LYS A 111 -10.25 -6.23 -1.02
CA LYS A 111 -11.48 -6.31 -1.85
C LYS A 111 -11.22 -5.86 -3.28
N LEU A 112 -10.34 -4.90 -3.52
CA LEU A 112 -10.03 -4.43 -4.87
C LEU A 112 -9.20 -5.43 -5.68
N ILE A 113 -8.34 -6.21 -5.01
CA ILE A 113 -7.63 -7.34 -5.63
C ILE A 113 -8.60 -8.49 -5.91
N LYS A 114 -9.73 -8.56 -5.19
CA LYS A 114 -10.78 -9.56 -5.39
C LYS A 114 -12.10 -8.96 -5.91
N PRO A 115 -12.26 -8.72 -7.21
CA PRO A 115 -13.57 -8.68 -7.83
C PRO A 115 -13.73 -9.89 -8.77
N ALA A 116 -14.58 -10.84 -8.34
CA ALA A 116 -15.24 -11.90 -9.12
C ALA A 116 -14.39 -12.72 -10.11
N ASP A 117 -14.36 -14.04 -9.91
CA ASP A 117 -14.23 -14.99 -11.01
C ASP A 117 -13.08 -14.75 -12.00
N LYS A 118 -11.88 -15.20 -11.61
CA LYS A 118 -11.14 -16.11 -12.51
C LYS A 118 -11.90 -17.45 -12.58
N VAL A 119 -13.19 -17.42 -12.92
CA VAL A 119 -13.85 -18.56 -13.54
C VAL A 119 -13.40 -18.47 -14.98
N SER A 120 -12.25 -19.07 -15.27
CA SER A 120 -12.23 -19.81 -16.53
C SER A 120 -13.31 -20.87 -16.35
N PRO A 121 -14.37 -20.90 -17.19
CA PRO A 121 -15.19 -22.09 -17.23
C PRO A 121 -14.21 -23.22 -17.52
N LEU A 122 -14.09 -24.15 -16.56
CA LEU A 122 -13.39 -25.40 -16.74
C LEU A 122 -13.85 -25.95 -18.09
N SER A 123 -12.93 -25.94 -19.05
CA SER A 123 -13.10 -26.52 -20.37
C SER A 123 -13.58 -27.95 -20.15
N THR A 124 -14.84 -28.22 -20.47
CA THR A 124 -15.36 -29.58 -20.55
C THR A 124 -14.68 -30.22 -21.75
N ARG A 125 -13.66 -31.03 -21.48
CA ARG A 125 -13.16 -32.06 -22.37
C ARG A 125 -12.94 -33.32 -21.57
#